data_AF-A0AAV2R2L8-F1
#
_entry.id   AF-A0AAV2R2L8-F1
#
_cell.length_a   1.000
_cell.length_b   1.000
_cell.length_c   1.000
_cell.angle_alpha   90.00
_cell.angle_beta   90.00
_cell.angle_gamma   90.00
#
_symmetry.space_group_name_H-M   'P 1'
#
loop_
_entity.id
_entity.type
_entity.pdbx_description
1 polymer ?
#
loop_
_entity_poly.entity_id
_entity_poly.type
_entity_poly.pdbx_seq_one_letter_code
_entity_poly.pdbx_strand_id
1 'polypeptide(L)'
;MSGQYNALQAKFLRENKYAKYLYCASHSLNLVLNDAIHGVLEAKEFFDTVGGLWTFFHSSAKRWDILNPIDADICKALKLLSDTWWSARDEVIICVWNYYLRIMKGLTLIILK
;
A
#
# COMPACT_ATOMS: atom_id res chain seq x y z
N MET A 1 -8.12 4.77 16.02
CA MET A 1 -8.56 3.86 17.13
C MET A 1 -8.87 4.58 18.45
N SER A 2 -9.03 5.91 18.44
CA SER A 2 -9.19 6.77 19.63
C SER A 2 -10.54 7.49 19.73
N GLY A 3 -11.54 7.05 18.97
CA GLY A 3 -12.89 7.61 19.06
C GLY A 3 -13.50 7.47 20.45
N GLN A 4 -14.10 8.57 20.92
CA GLN A 4 -14.65 8.74 22.27
C GLN A 4 -15.78 7.75 22.61
N TYR A 5 -16.57 7.33 21.61
CA TYR A 5 -17.80 6.59 21.88
C TYR A 5 -17.68 5.08 21.68
N ASN A 6 -17.06 4.60 20.59
CA ASN A 6 -17.03 3.17 20.25
C ASN A 6 -15.67 2.66 19.78
N ALA A 7 -14.61 3.47 19.86
CA ALA A 7 -13.29 2.99 19.48
C ALA A 7 -12.64 2.14 20.58
N LEU A 8 -11.54 1.49 20.21
CA LEU A 8 -10.78 0.60 21.07
C LEU A 8 -10.38 1.27 22.40
N GLN A 9 -9.94 2.53 22.35
CA GLN A 9 -9.63 3.32 23.55
C GLN A 9 -10.82 3.41 24.53
N ALA A 10 -12.00 3.78 24.03
CA ALA A 10 -13.20 3.95 24.85
C ALA A 10 -13.72 2.62 25.43
N LYS A 11 -13.46 1.49 24.76
CA LYS A 11 -13.77 0.16 25.30
C LYS A 11 -12.78 -0.25 26.39
N PHE A 12 -11.48 -0.06 26.17
CA PHE A 12 -10.45 -0.36 27.18
C PHE A 12 -10.64 0.44 28.48
N LEU A 13 -10.96 1.74 28.37
CA LEU A 13 -11.18 2.61 29.53
C LEU A 13 -12.48 2.29 30.28
N ARG A 14 -13.48 1.71 29.59
CA ARG A 14 -14.72 1.23 30.23
C ARG A 14 -14.47 0.00 31.10
N GLU A 15 -13.67 -0.94 30.62
CA GLU A 15 -13.28 -2.14 31.37
C GLU A 15 -12.36 -1.82 32.55
N ASN A 16 -11.40 -0.91 32.37
CA ASN A 16 -10.52 -0.47 33.45
C ASN A 16 -10.19 1.03 33.32
N LYS A 17 -10.80 1.83 34.19
CA LYS A 17 -10.60 3.29 34.25
C LYS A 17 -9.17 3.73 34.57
N TYR A 18 -8.33 2.84 35.11
CA TYR A 18 -6.93 3.12 35.41
C TYR A 18 -5.97 2.69 34.30
N ALA A 19 -6.48 2.00 33.26
CA ALA A 19 -5.66 1.62 32.11
C ALA A 19 -5.22 2.87 31.34
N LYS A 20 -3.97 2.89 30.89
CA LYS A 20 -3.43 3.95 30.02
C LYS A 20 -3.46 3.45 28.58
N TYR A 21 -4.21 4.13 27.73
CA TYR A 21 -4.20 3.89 26.29
C TYR A 21 -3.07 4.72 25.65
N LEU A 22 -2.07 4.04 25.09
CA LEU A 22 -0.97 4.67 24.37
C LEU A 22 -1.13 4.43 22.88
N TYR A 23 -0.85 5.46 22.08
CA TYR A 23 -0.81 5.32 20.64
C TYR A 23 0.45 4.56 20.22
N CYS A 24 0.30 3.66 19.25
CA CYS A 24 1.45 3.08 18.57
C CYS A 24 2.09 4.17 17.70
N ALA A 25 3.36 4.51 17.97
CA ALA A 25 4.09 5.53 17.21
C ALA A 25 4.07 5.24 15.70
N SER A 26 4.24 3.98 15.30
CA SER A 26 4.16 3.56 13.89
C SER A 26 2.79 3.83 13.27
N HIS A 27 1.70 3.61 14.02
CA HIS A 27 0.34 3.90 13.54
C HIS A 27 0.09 5.41 13.41
N SER A 28 0.51 6.19 14.42
CA SER A 28 0.39 7.65 14.37
C SER A 28 1.17 8.23 13.19
N LEU A 29 2.39 7.73 12.95
CA LEU A 29 3.19 8.15 11.80
C LEU A 29 2.51 7.79 10.47
N ASN A 30 1.95 6.58 10.35
CA ASN A 30 1.22 6.16 9.16
C ASN A 30 0.03 7.07 8.86
N LEU A 31 -0.72 7.51 9.89
CA LEU A 31 -1.82 8.46 9.71
C LEU A 31 -1.34 9.81 9.19
N VAL A 32 -0.28 10.38 9.78
CA VAL A 32 0.29 11.66 9.34
C VAL A 32 0.78 11.58 7.89
N LEU A 33 1.45 10.49 7.53
CA LEU A 33 1.91 10.27 6.16
C LEU A 33 0.76 10.09 5.17
N ASN A 34 -0.30 9.35 5.55
CA ASN A 34 -1.52 9.24 4.74
C ASN A 34 -2.13 10.62 4.47
N ASP A 35 -2.33 11.40 5.53
CA ASP A 35 -2.93 12.72 5.40
C ASP A 35 -2.05 13.65 4.56
N ALA A 36 -0.72 13.59 4.71
CA ALA A 36 0.22 14.36 3.90
C ALA A 36 0.15 13.99 2.41
N ILE A 37 0.11 12.70 2.08
CA ILE A 37 -0.02 12.22 0.69
C ILE A 37 -1.36 12.61 0.10
N HIS A 38 -2.46 12.46 0.85
CA HIS A 38 -3.78 12.85 0.37
C HIS A 38 -3.97 14.38 0.27
N GLY A 39 -3.17 15.16 0.99
CA GLY A 39 -3.13 16.61 0.91
C GLY A 39 -2.41 17.16 -0.34
N VAL A 40 -1.65 16.32 -1.06
CA VAL A 40 -0.92 16.71 -2.27
C VAL A 40 -1.44 15.90 -3.46
N LEU A 41 -2.06 16.58 -4.43
CA LEU A 41 -2.74 15.92 -5.55
C LEU A 41 -1.77 15.03 -6.35
N GLU A 42 -0.59 15.54 -6.67
CA GLU A 42 0.41 14.85 -7.46
C GLU A 42 0.92 13.58 -6.75
N ALA A 43 1.10 13.66 -5.43
CA ALA A 43 1.48 12.51 -4.63
C ALA A 43 0.38 11.45 -4.61
N LYS A 44 -0.87 11.88 -4.42
CA LYS A 44 -2.04 11.00 -4.48
C LYS A 44 -2.13 10.30 -5.84
N GLU A 45 -2.09 11.05 -6.94
CA GLU A 45 -2.16 10.50 -8.30
C GLU A 45 -1.02 9.51 -8.60
N PHE A 46 0.19 9.81 -8.11
CA PHE A 46 1.32 8.89 -8.20
C PHE A 46 1.02 7.56 -7.48
N PHE A 47 0.59 7.60 -6.21
CA PHE A 47 0.29 6.38 -5.46
C PHE A 47 -0.93 5.63 -6.00
N ASP A 48 -1.95 6.35 -6.50
CA ASP A 48 -3.11 5.75 -7.18
C ASP A 48 -2.68 5.00 -8.44
N THR A 49 -1.77 5.59 -9.23
CA THR A 49 -1.20 4.95 -10.43
C THR A 49 -0.42 3.69 -10.07
N VAL A 50 0.44 3.77 -9.05
CA VAL A 50 1.24 2.64 -8.56
C VAL A 50 0.34 1.52 -8.03
N GLY A 51 -0.71 1.84 -7.26
CA GLY A 51 -1.71 0.86 -6.82
C GLY A 51 -2.53 0.27 -7.98
N GLY A 52 -2.77 1.08 -9.01
CA GLY A 52 -3.39 0.66 -10.26
C GLY A 52 -2.59 -0.41 -11.00
N LEU A 53 -1.25 -0.32 -11.01
CA LEU A 53 -0.38 -1.35 -11.61
C LEU A 53 -0.62 -2.72 -10.96
N TRP A 54 -0.59 -2.78 -9.63
CA TRP A 54 -0.87 -4.03 -8.91
C TRP A 54 -2.25 -4.57 -9.27
N THR A 55 -3.29 -3.74 -9.17
CA THR A 55 -4.68 -4.14 -9.48
C THR A 55 -4.82 -4.64 -10.93
N PHE A 56 -4.17 -3.97 -11.87
CA PHE A 56 -4.19 -4.33 -13.28
C PHE A 56 -3.54 -5.70 -13.53
N PHE A 57 -2.33 -5.94 -13.02
CA PHE A 57 -1.65 -7.22 -13.24
C PHE A 57 -2.30 -8.36 -12.44
N HIS A 58 -2.64 -8.12 -11.17
CA HIS A 58 -3.18 -9.15 -10.28
C HIS A 58 -4.58 -9.62 -10.69
N SER A 59 -5.39 -8.75 -11.31
CA SER A 59 -6.75 -9.11 -11.74
C SER A 59 -6.81 -10.10 -12.92
N SER A 60 -5.69 -10.54 -13.50
CA SER A 60 -5.67 -11.62 -14.49
C SER A 60 -4.42 -12.47 -14.35
N ALA A 61 -4.59 -13.77 -14.16
CA ALA A 61 -3.47 -14.73 -14.17
C ALA A 61 -2.61 -14.59 -15.44
N LYS A 62 -3.22 -14.37 -16.62
CA LYS A 62 -2.48 -14.17 -17.86
C LYS A 62 -1.61 -12.90 -17.85
N ARG A 63 -2.11 -11.79 -17.31
CA ARG A 63 -1.33 -10.54 -17.19
C ARG A 63 -0.25 -10.68 -16.13
N TRP A 64 -0.59 -11.35 -15.03
CA TRP A 64 0.33 -11.69 -13.97
C TRP A 64 1.51 -12.51 -14.51
N ASP A 65 1.24 -13.56 -15.29
CA ASP A 65 2.26 -14.43 -15.90
C ASP A 65 3.22 -13.68 -16.84
N ILE A 66 2.77 -12.61 -17.52
CA ILE A 66 3.62 -11.76 -18.36
C ILE A 66 4.66 -11.00 -17.52
N LEU A 67 4.29 -10.58 -16.31
CA LEU A 67 5.21 -9.95 -15.35
C LEU A 67 6.17 -10.99 -14.75
N ASN A 68 5.71 -12.24 -14.68
CA ASN A 68 6.14 -13.28 -13.75
C ASN A 68 6.86 -14.52 -14.32
N PRO A 69 7.51 -14.54 -15.51
CA PRO A 69 8.09 -15.82 -15.96
C PRO A 69 9.37 -16.23 -15.21
N ILE A 70 10.06 -15.37 -14.43
CA ILE A 70 11.44 -15.65 -13.97
C ILE A 70 11.79 -15.19 -12.53
N ASP A 71 11.14 -14.17 -11.93
CA ASP A 71 11.58 -13.63 -10.63
C ASP A 71 10.47 -13.58 -9.57
N ALA A 72 10.58 -14.45 -8.57
CA ALA A 72 9.71 -14.47 -7.39
C ALA A 72 9.77 -13.16 -6.58
N ASP A 73 10.84 -12.36 -6.75
CA ASP A 73 11.05 -11.12 -5.99
C ASP A 73 10.15 -9.97 -6.46
N ILE A 74 9.80 -9.89 -7.74
CA ILE A 74 8.82 -8.89 -8.22
C ILE A 74 7.46 -9.15 -7.59
N CYS A 75 7.07 -10.41 -7.50
CA CYS A 75 5.77 -10.82 -6.95
C CYS A 75 5.64 -10.59 -5.45
N LYS A 76 6.77 -10.61 -4.73
CA LYS A 76 6.80 -10.26 -3.30
C LYS A 76 6.80 -8.74 -3.09
N ALA A 77 7.26 -7.95 -4.06
CA ALA A 77 7.51 -6.53 -3.87
C ALA A 77 6.44 -5.63 -4.51
N LEU A 78 5.84 -6.04 -5.64
CA LEU A 78 4.58 -5.46 -6.12
C LEU A 78 3.49 -6.04 -5.21
N LYS A 79 3.07 -5.31 -4.19
CA LYS A 79 1.95 -5.67 -3.30
C LYS A 79 0.88 -4.59 -3.39
N LEU A 80 -0.33 -4.91 -2.93
CA LEU A 80 -1.37 -3.91 -2.73
C LEU A 80 -0.87 -2.84 -1.74
N LEU A 81 -0.97 -1.57 -2.13
CA LEU A 81 -0.76 -0.45 -1.21
C LEU A 81 -1.83 -0.56 -0.11
N SER A 82 -1.38 -0.80 1.12
CA SER A 82 -2.27 -0.87 2.27
C SER A 82 -2.27 0.47 2.99
N ASP A 83 -3.47 1.03 3.20
CA ASP A 83 -3.64 2.25 4.00
C ASP A 83 -3.21 2.05 5.46
N THR A 84 -3.15 0.79 5.91
CA THR A 84 -2.81 0.45 7.30
C THR A 84 -1.32 0.22 7.52
N TRP A 85 -0.57 -0.17 6.49
CA TRP A 85 0.84 -0.58 6.62
C TRP A 85 1.76 0.23 5.70
N TRP A 86 2.36 1.28 6.27
CA TRP A 86 3.28 2.17 5.55
C TRP A 86 4.47 1.46 4.90
N SER A 87 4.98 0.36 5.48
CA SER A 87 6.09 -0.42 4.93
C SER A 87 5.73 -1.14 3.62
N ALA A 88 4.46 -1.12 3.22
CA ALA A 88 4.06 -1.58 1.90
C ALA A 88 4.36 -0.54 0.82
N ARG A 89 4.51 0.75 1.17
CA ARG A 89 4.71 1.85 0.20
C ARG A 89 6.14 1.92 -0.30
N ASP A 90 7.11 1.85 0.59
CA ASP A 90 8.54 1.82 0.26
C ASP A 90 8.90 0.55 -0.51
N GLU A 91 8.43 -0.63 -0.07
CA GLU A 91 8.62 -1.89 -0.80
C GLU A 91 8.12 -1.79 -2.25
N VAL A 92 6.92 -1.22 -2.44
CA VAL A 92 6.31 -1.08 -3.77
C VAL A 92 7.06 -0.05 -4.62
N ILE A 93 7.46 1.10 -4.06
CA ILE A 93 8.25 2.09 -4.80
C ILE A 93 9.58 1.49 -5.26
N ILE A 94 10.30 0.80 -4.36
CA ILE A 94 11.56 0.13 -4.67
C ILE A 94 11.36 -0.92 -5.77
N CYS A 95 10.26 -1.68 -5.71
CA CYS A 95 9.89 -2.63 -6.76
C CYS A 95 9.70 -1.94 -8.11
N VAL A 96 8.84 -0.91 -8.15
CA VAL A 96 8.55 -0.18 -9.40
C VAL A 96 9.83 0.42 -9.98
N TRP A 97 10.71 0.96 -9.13
CA TRP A 97 12.00 1.50 -9.53
C TRP A 97 12.92 0.43 -10.13
N ASN A 98 13.17 -0.65 -9.39
CA ASN A 98 14.10 -1.71 -9.80
C ASN A 98 13.63 -2.46 -11.05
N TYR A 99 12.32 -2.58 -11.23
CA TYR A 99 11.72 -3.37 -12.31
C TYR A 99 10.98 -2.53 -13.35
N TYR A 100 11.19 -1.21 -13.38
CA TYR A 100 10.49 -0.26 -14.26
C TYR A 100 10.47 -0.72 -15.73
N LEU A 101 11.64 -1.05 -16.30
CA LEU A 101 11.75 -1.48 -17.69
C LEU A 101 10.97 -2.77 -17.99
N ARG A 102 10.87 -3.68 -17.02
CA ARG A 102 10.10 -4.93 -17.17
C ARG A 102 8.61 -4.67 -17.09
N ILE A 103 8.17 -3.84 -16.15
CA ILE A 103 6.78 -3.42 -16.03
C ILE A 103 6.34 -2.77 -17.35
N MET A 104 7.13 -1.83 -17.88
CA MET A 104 6.84 -1.18 -19.15
C MET A 104 6.79 -2.15 -20.33
N LYS A 105 7.75 -3.10 -20.43
CA LYS A 105 7.70 -4.16 -21.44
C LYS A 105 6.43 -5.00 -21.33
N GLY A 106 6.04 -5.39 -20.12
CA GLY A 106 4.82 -6.15 -19.86
C GLY A 106 3.56 -5.39 -20.30
N LEU A 107 3.46 -4.11 -19.96
CA LEU A 107 2.34 -3.24 -20.40
C LEU A 107 2.30 -3.13 -21.93
N THR A 108 3.43 -2.88 -22.58
CA THR A 108 3.51 -2.79 -24.05
C THR A 108 3.11 -4.09 -24.73
N LEU A 109 3.53 -5.25 -24.21
CA LEU A 109 3.14 -6.56 -24.75
C LEU A 109 1.63 -6.83 -24.63
N ILE A 110 0.98 -6.26 -23.61
CA ILE A 110 -0.47 -6.37 -23.42
C ILE A 110 -1.23 -5.46 -24.38
N ILE A 111 -0.71 -4.26 -24.67
CA ILE A 111 -1.35 -3.28 -25.57
C ILE A 111 -1.20 -3.65 -27.05
N LEU A 112 -0.08 -4.24 -27.44
CA LEU A 112 0.24 -4.57 -28.84
C LEU A 112 -0.31 -5.94 -29.30
N LYS A 113 -1.05 -6.65 -28.45
CA LYS A 113 -1.77 -7.89 -28.78
C LYS A 113 -3.24 -7.59 -28.99
#